data_AF-A0A6F9BRQ6-F1
#
_entry.id   AF-A0A6F9BRQ6-F1
#
_cell.length_a   1.000
_cell.length_b   1.000
_cell.length_c   1.000
_cell.angle_alpha   90.00
_cell.angle_beta   90.00
_cell.angle_gamma   90.00
#
_symmetry.space_group_name_H-M   'P 1'
#
loop_
_entity.id
_entity.type
_entity.pdbx_description
1 polymer ?
#
loop_
_entity_poly.entity_id
_entity_poly.type
_entity_poly.pdbx_seq_one_letter_code
_entity_poly.pdbx_strand_id
1 'polypeptide(L)'
;MDMNGLSVPTEFLSRHNSDGIITFVDPRCINVIGYQPQDLLGKDILEFCHPEDQSHLRESFQQVVKLKGQVLSVMYRFRMKNREW
;
A
#
# COMPACT_ATOMS: atom_id res chain seq x y z
N MET A 1 22.37 1.99 2.94
CA MET A 1 23.14 2.83 2.00
C MET A 1 23.92 1.91 1.11
N ASP A 2 23.56 1.81 -0.16
CA ASP A 2 24.38 1.19 -1.18
C ASP A 2 25.33 2.21 -1.82
N MET A 3 26.38 1.70 -2.46
CA MET A 3 27.61 2.40 -2.88
C MET A 3 27.45 3.45 -3.99
N ASN A 4 26.25 3.99 -4.22
CA ASN A 4 25.97 5.00 -5.26
C ASN A 4 25.37 6.31 -4.75
N GLY A 5 25.14 6.48 -3.44
CA GLY A 5 24.61 7.73 -2.88
C GLY A 5 23.20 8.12 -3.35
N LEU A 6 22.56 7.31 -4.19
CA LEU A 6 21.17 7.44 -4.60
C LEU A 6 20.32 6.74 -3.55
N SER A 7 19.44 7.48 -2.86
CA SER A 7 18.46 6.87 -1.97
C SER A 7 17.57 5.94 -2.77
N VAL A 8 17.70 4.63 -2.58
CA VAL A 8 16.72 3.67 -3.09
C VAL A 8 15.35 4.12 -2.59
N PRO A 9 14.34 4.33 -3.46
CA PRO A 9 13.03 4.74 -3.00
C PRO A 9 12.52 3.75 -1.96
N THR A 10 12.31 4.21 -0.73
CA THR A 10 11.81 3.38 0.38
C THR A 10 10.29 3.45 0.54
N GLU A 11 9.65 4.30 -0.26
CA GLU A 11 8.22 4.57 -0.19
C GLU A 11 7.66 4.90 -1.58
N PHE A 12 6.34 4.72 -1.72
CA PHE A 12 5.58 5.09 -2.90
C PHE A 12 4.21 5.60 -2.47
N LEU A 13 3.57 6.41 -3.31
CA LEU A 13 2.21 6.87 -3.06
C LEU A 13 1.18 5.98 -3.76
N SER A 14 0.04 5.80 -3.10
CA SER A 14 -1.15 5.20 -3.71
C SER A 14 -2.39 6.01 -3.32
N ARG A 15 -3.42 5.96 -4.17
CA ARG A 15 -4.76 6.46 -3.81
C ARG A 15 -5.77 5.36 -3.96
N HIS A 16 -6.79 5.43 -3.12
CA HIS A 16 -7.83 4.41 -2.98
C HIS A 16 -9.19 5.10 -3.00
N ASN A 17 -10.21 4.43 -3.52
CA ASN A 17 -11.59 4.88 -3.29
C ASN A 17 -12.03 4.50 -1.86
N SER A 18 -13.26 4.85 -1.48
CA SER A 18 -13.81 4.55 -0.14
C SER A 18 -13.92 3.06 0.18
N ASP A 19 -13.90 2.20 -0.83
CA ASP A 19 -14.00 0.75 -0.69
C ASP A 19 -12.63 0.07 -0.59
N GLY A 20 -11.53 0.84 -0.64
CA GLY A 20 -10.16 0.31 -0.61
C GLY A 20 -9.62 -0.13 -1.98
N ILE A 21 -10.34 0.17 -3.06
CA ILE A 21 -9.88 -0.14 -4.42
C ILE A 21 -8.80 0.85 -4.83
N ILE A 22 -7.67 0.31 -5.28
CA ILE A 22 -6.50 1.09 -5.71
C ILE A 22 -6.83 1.81 -7.03
N THR A 23 -6.86 3.15 -6.98
CA THR A 23 -7.20 4.02 -8.12
C THR A 23 -5.99 4.75 -8.71
N PHE A 24 -4.87 4.77 -7.98
CA PHE A 24 -3.61 5.34 -8.42
C PHE A 24 -2.45 4.67 -7.70
N VAL A 25 -1.35 4.44 -8.40
CA VAL A 25 -0.09 3.97 -7.83
C VAL A 25 1.08 4.71 -8.48
N ASP A 26 1.97 5.21 -7.66
CA ASP A 26 3.25 5.77 -8.06
C ASP A 26 4.19 4.67 -8.62
N PRO A 27 4.83 4.87 -9.79
CA PRO A 27 5.78 3.92 -10.38
C PRO A 27 6.92 3.45 -9.46
N ARG A 28 7.24 4.20 -8.39
CA ARG A 28 8.21 3.78 -7.37
C ARG A 28 7.84 2.45 -6.69
N CYS A 29 6.57 2.01 -6.75
CA CYS A 29 6.15 0.71 -6.23
C CYS A 29 6.94 -0.47 -6.80
N ILE A 30 7.48 -0.33 -8.02
CA ILE A 30 8.30 -1.37 -8.65
C ILE A 30 9.55 -1.67 -7.82
N ASN A 31 10.20 -0.61 -7.30
CA ASN A 31 11.41 -0.76 -6.49
C ASN A 31 11.10 -1.13 -5.04
N VAL A 32 9.94 -0.71 -4.51
CA VAL A 32 9.57 -0.92 -3.10
C VAL A 32 8.95 -2.31 -2.87
N ILE A 33 8.02 -2.74 -3.74
CA ILE A 33 7.23 -3.97 -3.54
C ILE A 33 7.26 -4.93 -4.74
N GLY A 34 7.96 -4.58 -5.82
CA GLY A 34 8.17 -5.45 -6.98
C GLY A 34 6.98 -5.56 -7.94
N TYR A 35 5.87 -4.87 -7.66
CA TYR A 35 4.70 -4.85 -8.55
C TYR A 35 4.80 -3.72 -9.56
N GLN A 36 4.32 -4.00 -10.77
CA GLN A 36 4.01 -2.94 -11.71
C GLN A 36 2.71 -2.23 -11.28
N PRO A 37 2.53 -0.91 -11.55
CA PRO A 37 1.28 -0.22 -11.22
C PRO A 37 0.03 -0.94 -11.73
N GLN A 38 0.06 -1.47 -12.96
CA GLN A 38 -1.06 -2.21 -13.55
C GLN A 38 -1.37 -3.54 -12.86
N ASP A 39 -0.43 -4.12 -12.09
CA ASP A 39 -0.71 -5.31 -11.29
C ASP A 39 -1.59 -4.99 -10.06
N LEU A 40 -1.64 -3.72 -9.65
CA LEU A 40 -2.27 -3.24 -8.42
C LEU A 40 -3.57 -2.47 -8.71
N LEU A 41 -3.58 -1.66 -9.77
CA LEU A 41 -4.72 -0.82 -10.14
C LEU A 41 -6.01 -1.65 -10.30
N GLY A 42 -7.10 -1.16 -9.70
CA GLY A 42 -8.43 -1.78 -9.75
C GLY A 42 -8.63 -2.93 -8.76
N LYS A 43 -7.63 -3.31 -7.98
CA LYS A 43 -7.75 -4.36 -6.94
C LYS A 43 -8.01 -3.78 -5.57
N ASP A 44 -8.58 -4.60 -4.69
CA ASP A 44 -8.73 -4.28 -3.28
C ASP A 44 -7.35 -4.38 -2.59
N ILE A 45 -6.97 -3.36 -1.82
CA ILE A 45 -5.72 -3.35 -1.04
C ILE A 45 -5.61 -4.55 -0.09
N LEU A 46 -6.74 -5.11 0.36
CA LEU A 46 -6.77 -6.26 1.25
C LEU A 46 -6.29 -7.56 0.57
N GLU A 47 -6.31 -7.65 -0.77
CA GLU A 47 -5.74 -8.78 -1.52
C GLU A 47 -4.21 -8.91 -1.33
N PHE A 48 -3.57 -7.82 -0.91
CA PHE A 48 -2.14 -7.74 -0.66
C PHE A 48 -1.82 -7.69 0.83
N CYS A 49 -2.82 -7.59 1.70
CA CYS A 49 -2.64 -7.55 3.15
C CYS A 49 -2.59 -8.96 3.74
N HIS A 50 -1.71 -9.19 4.71
CA HIS A 50 -1.64 -10.46 5.42
C HIS A 50 -2.98 -10.78 6.09
N PRO A 51 -3.51 -12.03 6.01
CA PRO A 51 -4.84 -12.35 6.50
C PRO A 51 -5.12 -11.92 7.95
N GLU A 52 -4.13 -12.04 8.83
CA GLU A 52 -4.22 -11.61 10.23
C GLU A 52 -4.35 -10.08 10.42
N ASP A 53 -3.90 -9.29 9.44
CA ASP A 53 -3.87 -7.82 9.50
C ASP A 53 -5.08 -7.19 8.77
N GLN A 54 -5.85 -7.99 8.01
CA GLN A 54 -6.94 -7.49 7.16
C GLN A 54 -8.07 -6.82 7.93
N SER A 55 -8.44 -7.36 9.10
CA SER A 55 -9.48 -6.75 9.95
C SER A 55 -9.05 -5.36 10.41
N HIS A 56 -7.83 -5.24 10.93
CA HIS A 56 -7.27 -3.99 11.41
C HIS A 56 -7.13 -2.94 10.29
N LEU A 57 -6.68 -3.35 9.11
CA LEU A 57 -6.56 -2.46 7.95
C LEU A 57 -7.94 -1.96 7.48
N ARG A 58 -8.94 -2.85 7.42
CA ARG A 58 -10.31 -2.50 7.03
C ARG A 58 -10.93 -1.47 7.99
N GLU A 59 -10.78 -1.69 9.30
CA GLU A 59 -11.24 -0.75 10.32
C GLU A 59 -10.56 0.62 10.19
N SER A 60 -9.25 0.63 9.95
CA SER A 60 -8.48 1.86 9.73
C SER A 60 -8.98 2.65 8.51
N PHE A 61 -9.31 1.97 7.40
CA PHE A 61 -9.92 2.61 6.22
C PHE A 61 -11.29 3.22 6.54
N GLN A 62 -12.15 2.51 7.26
CA GLN A 62 -13.45 3.03 7.67
C GLN A 62 -13.31 4.24 8.60
N GLN A 63 -12.31 4.24 9.47
CA GLN A 63 -12.05 5.33 10.39
C GLN A 63 -11.54 6.58 9.66
N VAL A 64 -10.57 6.46 8.76
CA VAL A 64 -10.01 7.64 8.05
C VAL A 64 -11.06 8.34 7.18
N VAL A 65 -11.99 7.59 6.59
CA VAL A 65 -13.13 8.17 5.85
C VAL A 65 -14.02 9.03 6.76
N LYS A 66 -14.21 8.63 8.01
CA LYS A 66 -15.02 9.38 9.01
C LYS A 66 -14.28 10.61 9.54
N LEU A 67 -12.96 10.54 9.67
CA LEU A 67 -12.13 11.60 10.26
C LEU A 67 -11.81 12.77 9.30
N LYS A 68 -12.41 12.80 8.10
CA LYS A 68 -12.40 13.89 7.10
C LYS A 68 -11.24 14.90 7.24
N GLY A 69 -10.09 14.55 6.65
CA GLY A 69 -8.91 15.43 6.58
C GLY A 69 -7.85 15.17 7.66
N GLN A 70 -8.14 14.33 8.65
CA GLN A 70 -7.10 13.83 9.57
C GLN A 70 -6.34 12.66 8.95
N VAL A 71 -5.07 12.51 9.34
CA VAL A 71 -4.20 11.43 8.90
C VAL A 71 -4.25 10.30 9.92
N LEU A 72 -4.39 9.07 9.44
CA LEU A 72 -4.24 7.84 10.20
C LEU A 72 -3.14 7.00 9.55
N SER A 73 -2.21 6.51 10.36
CA SER A 73 -1.16 5.58 9.93
C SER A 73 -1.42 4.20 10.51
N VAL A 74 -1.27 3.17 9.69
CA VAL A 74 -1.44 1.76 10.06
C VAL A 74 -0.22 0.97 9.61
N MET A 75 0.27 0.08 10.47
CA MET A 75 1.30 -0.89 10.12
C MET A 75 0.62 -2.22 9.81
N TYR A 76 0.98 -2.82 8.68
CA TYR A 76 0.49 -4.13 8.26
C TYR A 76 1.52 -4.77 7.32
N ARG A 77 1.48 -6.09 7.21
CA ARG A 77 2.31 -6.86 6.28
C ARG A 77 1.72 -6.81 4.88
N PHE A 78 2.52 -6.40 3.91
CA PHE A 78 2.13 -6.28 2.51
C PHE A 78 2.84 -7.35 1.68
N ARG A 79 2.09 -8.19 0.99
CA ARG A 79 2.63 -9.27 0.17
C ARG A 79 3.36 -8.71 -1.04
N MET A 80 4.69 -8.70 -1.00
CA MET A 80 5.56 -8.36 -2.12
C MET A 80 5.36 -9.30 -3.31
N LYS A 81 5.82 -8.91 -4.51
CA LYS A 81 5.67 -9.73 -5.74
C LYS A 81 6.34 -11.10 -5.61
N ASN A 82 7.43 -11.18 -4.86
CA ASN A 82 8.15 -12.42 -4.54
C ASN A 82 7.44 -13.29 -3.48
N ARG A 83 6.27 -12.86 -2.98
CA ARG A 83 5.43 -13.51 -1.96
C ARG A 83 5.96 -13.45 -0.52
N GLU A 84 6.93 -12.59 -0.25
CA GLU A 84 7.31 -12.20 1.12
C GLU A 84 6.31 -11.19 1.69
N TRP A 85 6.28 -11.05 3.02
CA TRP A 85 5.33 -10.24 3.79
C TRP A 85 5.98 -9.01 4.41
#